data_AF-A0A3B4XNW1-F1
#
_entry.id   AF-A0A3B4XNW1-F1
#
_cell.length_a   1.000
_cell.length_b   1.000
_cell.length_c   1.000
_cell.angle_alpha   90.00
_cell.angle_beta   90.00
_cell.angle_gamma   90.00
#
_symmetry.space_group_name_H-M   'P 1'
#
loop_
_entity.id
_entity.type
_entity.pdbx_description
1 polymer ?
#
loop_
_entity_poly.entity_id
_entity_poly.type
_entity_poly.pdbx_seq_one_letter_code
_entity_poly.pdbx_strand_id
1 'polypeptide(L)' 'QRHISSYPSRLLSVLLSADPGWGSCSLGVFICLACSGIHRNIPDISKVKSLSLSRWEDHEMQNLETSSDSSYHVMK' A
#
# COMPACT_ATOMS: atom_id res chain seq x y z
N GLN A 1 -10.61 13.19 -1.19
CA GLN A 1 -10.02 12.23 -0.24
C GLN A 1 -10.71 10.90 -0.43
N ARG A 2 -9.98 9.88 -0.89
CA ARG A 2 -10.54 8.62 -1.35
C ARG A 2 -9.90 7.46 -0.56
N HIS A 3 -10.71 6.48 -0.19
CA HIS A 3 -10.21 5.21 0.34
C HIS A 3 -9.57 4.42 -0.80
N ILE A 4 -8.69 3.46 -0.52
CA ILE A 4 -8.10 2.64 -1.59
C ILE A 4 -9.15 1.93 -2.45
N SER A 5 -10.30 1.59 -1.85
CA SER A 5 -11.45 1.01 -2.53
C SER A 5 -12.10 1.92 -3.57
N SER A 6 -11.74 3.21 -3.61
CA SER A 6 -12.24 4.19 -4.58
C SER A 6 -11.31 4.37 -5.79
N TYR A 7 -10.20 3.61 -5.86
CA TYR A 7 -9.20 3.65 -6.94
C TYR A 7 -9.37 2.44 -7.89
N PRO A 8 -8.89 2.52 -9.15
CA PRO A 8 -9.26 1.59 -10.23
C PRO A 8 -8.93 0.10 -9.96
N SER A 9 -9.57 -0.75 -10.75
CA SER A 9 -9.70 -2.21 -10.58
C SER A 9 -8.40 -2.98 -10.36
N ARG A 10 -7.26 -2.46 -10.83
CA ARG A 10 -5.95 -3.12 -10.70
C ARG A 10 -5.48 -3.20 -9.25
N LEU A 11 -5.72 -2.16 -8.44
CA LEU A 11 -5.41 -2.19 -7.01
C LEU A 11 -6.35 -3.12 -6.24
N LEU A 12 -7.60 -3.26 -6.68
CA LEU A 12 -8.58 -4.16 -6.07
C LEU A 12 -8.15 -5.64 -6.17
N SER A 13 -7.51 -6.03 -7.28
CA SER A 13 -6.98 -7.39 -7.44
C SER A 13 -5.93 -7.74 -6.38
N VAL A 14 -5.13 -6.76 -5.94
CA VAL A 14 -4.10 -6.97 -4.90
C VAL A 14 -4.74 -7.20 -3.54
N LEU A 15 -5.77 -6.41 -3.22
CA LEU A 15 -6.54 -6.55 -1.98
C LEU A 15 -7.17 -7.94 -1.87
N LEU A 16 -7.63 -8.50 -2.99
CA LEU A 16 -8.25 -9.84 -3.02
C LEU A 16 -7.24 -10.99 -2.91
N SER A 17 -6.00 -10.83 -3.39
CA SER A 17 -5.03 -11.93 -3.45
C SER A 17 -4.26 -12.17 -2.16
N ALA A 18 -4.08 -11.13 -1.33
CA ALA A 18 -3.19 -11.21 -0.17
C ALA A 18 -3.67 -10.43 1.06
N ASP A 19 -4.82 -9.74 0.95
CA ASP A 19 -5.41 -8.88 1.98
C ASP A 19 -4.40 -8.06 2.79
N PRO A 20 -3.50 -7.29 2.14
CA PRO A 20 -2.61 -6.40 2.86
C PRO A 20 -3.44 -5.37 3.62
N GLY A 21 -3.25 -5.25 4.94
CA GLY A 21 -3.92 -4.20 5.72
C GLY A 21 -3.26 -2.82 5.58
N TRP A 22 -2.05 -2.77 5.03
CA TRP A 22 -1.16 -1.61 5.04
C TRP A 22 -0.41 -1.44 3.71
N GLY A 23 0.05 -0.22 3.45
CA GLY A 23 0.92 0.10 2.34
C GLY A 23 1.94 1.16 2.71
N SER A 24 3.11 1.11 2.08
CA SER A 24 4.13 2.16 2.14
C SER A 24 3.90 3.14 1.00
N CYS A 25 3.55 4.40 1.30
CA CYS A 25 3.37 5.41 0.26
C CYS A 25 4.69 5.97 -0.29
N SER A 26 5.77 5.88 0.49
CA SER A 26 7.12 6.27 0.04
C SER A 26 7.72 5.28 -0.95
N LEU A 27 7.51 3.99 -0.70
CA LEU A 27 8.05 2.91 -1.53
C LEU A 27 7.05 2.42 -2.58
N GLY A 28 5.79 2.82 -2.45
CA GLY A 28 4.71 2.36 -3.31
C GLY A 28 4.48 0.85 -3.20
N VAL A 29 4.57 0.23 -2.02
CA VAL A 29 4.37 -1.24 -1.89
C VAL A 29 3.28 -1.57 -0.87
N PHE A 30 2.64 -2.73 -1.05
CA PHE A 30 1.72 -3.29 -0.06
C PHE A 30 2.49 -4.12 0.97
N ILE A 31 2.11 -4.01 2.24
CA ILE A 31 2.80 -4.69 3.34
C ILE A 31 1.82 -5.34 4.31
N CYS A 32 2.23 -6.44 4.92
CA CYS A 32 1.44 -7.12 5.94
C CYS A 32 1.47 -6.33 7.28
N LEU A 33 0.60 -6.72 8.23
CA LEU A 33 0.57 -6.11 9.56
C LEU A 33 1.92 -6.20 10.29
N ALA A 34 2.63 -7.34 10.17
CA ALA A 34 3.93 -7.53 10.81
C ALA A 34 4.99 -6.58 10.24
N CYS A 35 5.13 -6.51 8.91
CA CYS A 35 6.03 -5.58 8.24
C CYS A 35 5.69 -4.11 8.54
N SER A 36 4.40 -3.78 8.71
CA SER A 36 3.99 -2.44 9.10
C SER A 36 4.65 -1.98 10.41
N GLY A 37 4.84 -2.89 11.37
CA GLY A 37 5.53 -2.59 12.63
C GLY A 37 7.01 -2.29 12.43
N ILE A 38 7.69 -3.03 11.55
CA ILE A 38 9.10 -2.82 11.22
C ILE A 38 9.28 -1.46 10.53
N HIS A 39 8.46 -1.18 9.52
CA HIS A 39 8.56 0.05 8.73
C HIS A 39 8.20 1.31 9.55
N ARG A 40 7.32 1.19 10.56
CA ARG A 40 7.03 2.28 11.49
C ARG A 40 8.24 2.72 12.32
N ASN A 41 9.26 1.88 12.48
CA ASN A 41 10.50 2.24 13.18
C ASN A 41 11.47 3.02 12.27
N ILE A 42 11.20 3.13 10.97
CA ILE A 42 12.03 3.82 9.97
C ILE A 42 11.21 4.78 9.09
N PRO A 43 10.52 5.77 9.69
CA PRO A 43 9.56 6.64 9.00
C PRO A 43 10.19 7.52 7.89
N ASP A 44 11.49 7.79 7.98
CA ASP A 44 12.22 8.56 6.97
C ASP A 44 12.36 7.80 5.64
N ILE A 45 12.37 6.46 5.71
CA ILE A 45 12.53 5.57 4.56
C ILE A 45 11.18 5.07 4.08
N SER A 46 10.28 4.71 5.01
CA SER A 46 9.00 4.11 4.66
C SER A 46 7.85 4.71 5.48
N LYS A 47 7.08 5.58 4.81
CA LYS A 47 5.83 6.09 5.37
C LYS A 47 4.72 5.08 5.17
N VAL A 48 4.23 4.51 6.26
CA VAL A 48 3.20 3.47 6.28
C VAL A 48 1.81 4.07 6.49
N LYS A 49 0.83 3.64 5.69
CA LYS A 49 -0.58 4.06 5.77
C LYS A 49 -1.49 2.84 5.72
N SER A 50 -2.61 2.90 6.44
CA SER A 50 -3.63 1.85 6.39
C SER A 50 -4.40 1.97 5.08
N LEU A 51 -4.70 0.84 4.46
CA LEU A 51 -5.46 0.84 3.20
C LEU A 51 -6.91 1.28 3.41
N SER A 52 -7.51 0.94 4.55
CA SER A 52 -8.89 1.26 4.89
C SER A 52 -9.04 2.49 5.78
N LEU A 53 -8.10 2.72 6.71
CA LEU A 53 -8.24 3.74 7.74
C LEU A 53 -7.50 5.05 7.44
N SER A 54 -6.59 5.05 6.46
CA SER A 54 -5.82 6.25 6.12
C SER A 54 -6.35 6.92 4.86
N ARG A 55 -6.20 8.24 4.82
CA ARG A 55 -6.45 9.03 3.61
C ARG A 55 -5.27 8.90 2.67
N TRP A 56 -5.54 8.68 1.40
CA TRP A 56 -4.52 8.58 0.37
C TRP A 56 -4.66 9.71 -0.64
N GLU A 57 -3.51 10.21 -1.07
CA GLU A 57 -3.40 11.19 -2.15
C GLU A 57 -3.21 10.47 -3.48
N ASP A 58 -3.65 11.09 -4.57
CA ASP A 58 -3.65 10.44 -5.89
C ASP A 58 -2.25 10.02 -6.34
N HIS A 59 -1.21 10.81 -6.03
CA HIS A 59 0.18 10.46 -6.34
C HIS A 59 0.69 9.24 -5.55
N GLU A 60 0.25 9.05 -4.31
CA GLU A 60 0.62 7.88 -3.49
C GLU A 60 -0.01 6.61 -4.07
N MET A 61 -1.23 6.73 -4.58
CA MET A 61 -1.93 5.62 -5.24
C MET A 61 -1.35 5.27 -6.59
N GLN A 62 -0.93 6.27 -7.36
CA GLN A 62 -0.25 6.04 -8.62
C GLN A 62 1.09 5.30 -8.41
N ASN A 63 1.81 5.61 -7.33
CA ASN A 63 3.03 4.89 -6.96
C ASN A 63 2.74 3.41 -6.64
N LEU A 64 1.67 3.13 -5.89
CA LEU A 64 1.22 1.76 -5.60
C LEU A 64 0.80 1.02 -6.88
N GLU A 65 0.09 1.68 -7.79
CA GLU A 65 -0.36 1.07 -9.04
C GLU A 65 0.83 0.71 -9.95
N THR A 66 1.81 1.60 -10.05
CA THR A 66 2.98 1.41 -10.93
C THR A 66 3.87 0.25 -10.46
N SER A 67 4.05 0.08 -9.15
CA SER A 67 4.84 -1.03 -8.59
C SER A 67 4.12 -2.38 -8.67
N SER A 68 2.78 -2.37 -8.69
CA SER A 68 1.95 -3.57 -8.71
C SER A 68 2.05 -4.36 -10.02
N ASP A 69 2.47 -3.72 -11.11
CA ASP A 69 2.58 -4.34 -12.44
C ASP A 69 3.86 -5.22 -12.57
N SER A 70 4.81 -5.10 -11.64
CA SER A 70 6.14 -5.74 -11.72
C SER A 70 6.33 -6.98 -10.83
N SER A 71 5.25 -7.70 -10.52
CA SER A 71 5.19 -8.88 -9.63
C SER A 71 4.84 -8.50 -8.19
N TYR A 72 3.68 -8.97 -7.75
CA TYR A 72 3.05 -8.75 -6.44
C TYR A 72 4.00 -9.02 -5.26
N HIS A 73 4.80 -8.04 -4.88
CA HIS A 73 5.59 -8.07 -3.66
C HIS A 73 4.76 -7.50 -2.52
N VAL A 74 3.81 -8.29 -2.02
CA VAL A 74 3.42 -8.11 -0.62
C VAL A 74 4.60 -8.61 0.19
N MET A 75 5.36 -7.67 0.77
CA MET A 75 6.42 -8.04 1.72
C MET A 75 5.73 -8.79 2.88
N LYS A 76 5.98 -10.10 2.95
CA LYS A 76 5.57 -10.97 4.04
C LYS A 76 6.67 -11.01 5.09
#